data_AF-A0A3A4VGV1-F1
#
_entry.id   AF-A0A3A4VGV1-F1
#
_cell.length_a   1.000
_cell.length_b   1.000
_cell.length_c   1.000
_cell.angle_alpha   90.00
_cell.angle_beta   90.00
_cell.angle_gamma   90.00
#
_symmetry.space_group_name_H-M   'P 1'
#
loop_
_entity.id
_entity.type
_entity.pdbx_description
1 polymer ?
#
loop_
_entity_poly.entity_id
_entity_poly.type
_entity_poly.pdbx_seq_one_letter_code
_entity_poly.pdbx_strand_id
1 'polypeptide(L)'
;MTDKQSSVVKAVIFYRDYIAGPLWEKRKEEYYSRHAKACYICGDTKGVELNHKKYGNYGHEKDSDLVALCRTHHQIITDRHKTRKNMHYQHDYMIDELKREWDAEHEGKSIAMTPVRQAKSSPGSVEKALESLANPIWKLFGRK
;
A
#
# COMPACT_ATOMS: atom_id res chain seq x y z
N MET A 1 32.11 -14.44 33.14
CA MET A 1 31.86 -13.14 32.48
C MET A 1 30.39 -13.16 32.07
N THR A 2 29.50 -12.64 32.92
CA THR A 2 28.06 -12.68 32.68
C THR A 2 27.67 -11.52 31.79
N ASP A 3 27.16 -11.85 30.61
CA ASP A 3 26.68 -10.92 29.60
C ASP A 3 25.47 -10.16 30.18
N LYS A 4 25.61 -8.86 30.40
CA LYS A 4 24.51 -8.00 30.86
C LYS A 4 23.61 -7.73 29.67
N GLN A 5 22.53 -8.49 29.57
CA GLN A 5 21.43 -8.24 28.65
C GLN A 5 20.89 -6.82 28.88
N SER A 6 21.29 -5.88 28.03
CA SER A 6 20.82 -4.50 28.05
C SER A 6 19.38 -4.47 27.54
N SER A 7 18.41 -4.47 28.44
CA SER A 7 17.00 -4.28 28.10
C SER A 7 16.82 -2.83 27.65
N VAL A 8 16.82 -2.59 26.34
CA VAL A 8 16.53 -1.27 25.77
C VAL A 8 15.07 -0.94 26.12
N VAL A 9 14.87 0.05 27.00
CA VAL A 9 13.54 0.53 27.37
C VAL A 9 12.89 1.14 26.13
N LYS A 10 11.75 0.58 25.70
CA LYS A 10 10.97 1.11 24.58
C LYS A 10 10.47 2.51 24.94
N ALA A 11 10.89 3.52 24.19
CA ALA A 11 10.43 4.89 24.39
C ALA A 11 8.91 4.98 24.17
N VAL A 12 8.19 5.57 25.12
CA VAL A 12 6.77 5.90 24.97
C VAL A 12 6.69 7.20 24.17
N ILE A 13 6.02 7.17 23.02
CA ILE A 13 5.83 8.34 22.16
C ILE A 13 4.37 8.79 22.26
N PHE A 14 4.14 10.09 22.50
CA PHE A 14 2.80 10.65 22.52
C PHE A 14 2.29 10.94 21.10
N TYR A 15 1.01 10.70 20.85
CA TYR A 15 0.39 10.88 19.52
C TYR A 15 0.66 12.26 18.91
N ARG A 16 0.45 13.32 19.70
CA ARG A 16 0.61 14.71 19.23
C ARG A 16 2.03 14.96 18.70
N ASP A 17 3.03 14.49 19.43
CA ASP A 17 4.43 14.73 19.07
C ASP A 17 4.86 13.81 17.93
N TYR A 18 4.26 12.62 17.84
CA TYR A 18 4.48 11.68 16.75
C TYR A 18 3.94 12.19 15.42
N ILE A 19 2.66 12.57 15.36
CA ILE A 19 1.97 12.93 14.12
C ILE A 19 2.53 14.22 13.50
N ALA A 20 3.04 15.14 14.33
CA ALA A 20 3.70 16.36 13.91
C ALA A 20 5.22 16.18 13.69
N GLY A 21 5.75 15.00 13.98
CA GLY A 21 7.18 14.73 14.01
C GLY A 21 7.73 14.04 12.76
N PRO A 22 9.07 14.03 12.60
CA PRO A 22 9.72 13.39 11.45
C PRO A 22 9.53 11.87 11.40
N LEU A 23 9.21 11.23 12.54
CA LEU A 23 8.93 9.79 12.58
C LEU A 23 7.68 9.43 11.78
N TRP A 24 6.65 10.27 11.80
CA TRP A 24 5.45 10.04 11.01
C TRP A 24 5.69 10.23 9.51
N GLU A 25 6.46 11.26 9.12
CA GLU A 25 6.87 11.45 7.73
C GLU A 25 7.62 10.23 7.19
N LYS A 26 8.62 9.76 7.94
CA LYS A 26 9.34 8.52 7.60
C LYS A 26 8.40 7.33 7.49
N ARG A 27 7.45 7.18 8.42
CA ARG A 27 6.49 6.07 8.39
C ARG A 27 5.58 6.11 7.15
N LYS A 28 5.19 7.30 6.71
CA LYS A 28 4.43 7.51 5.46
C LYS A 28 5.23 7.09 4.24
N GLU A 29 6.50 7.50 4.16
CA GLU A 29 7.40 7.09 3.07
C GLU A 29 7.56 5.57 3.01
N GLU A 30 7.80 4.92 4.17
CA GLU A 30 7.90 3.46 4.27
C GLU A 30 6.61 2.75 3.86
N TYR A 31 5.44 3.31 4.16
CA TYR A 31 4.16 2.77 3.70
C TYR A 31 4.01 2.90 2.19
N TYR A 32 4.17 4.11 1.64
CA TYR A 32 3.96 4.35 0.20
C TYR A 32 5.04 3.77 -0.71
N SER A 33 6.19 3.36 -0.16
CA SER A 33 7.18 2.56 -0.90
C SER A 33 6.69 1.14 -1.22
N ARG A 34 5.71 0.63 -0.46
CA ARG A 34 5.20 -0.75 -0.54
C ARG A 34 3.74 -0.82 -0.99
N HIS A 35 3.01 0.28 -0.88
CA HIS A 35 1.58 0.37 -1.16
C HIS A 35 1.28 1.50 -2.14
N ALA A 36 0.25 1.34 -2.96
CA ALA A 36 -0.18 2.40 -3.87
C ALA A 36 -0.64 3.63 -3.07
N LYS A 37 -0.27 4.82 -3.53
CA LYS A 37 -0.77 6.10 -3.01
C LYS A 37 -2.16 6.40 -3.57
N ALA A 38 -3.12 5.53 -3.26
CA ALA A 38 -4.51 5.59 -3.68
C ALA A 38 -5.44 5.38 -2.48
N CYS A 39 -6.62 5.97 -2.53
CA CYS A 39 -7.63 5.79 -1.49
C CYS A 39 -8.08 4.32 -1.45
N TYR A 40 -8.05 3.72 -0.27
CA TYR A 40 -8.53 2.36 -0.06
C TYR A 40 -10.02 2.17 -0.39
N ILE A 41 -10.83 3.23 -0.21
CA ILE A 41 -12.28 3.18 -0.48
C ILE A 41 -12.59 3.27 -1.97
N CYS A 42 -12.16 4.36 -2.62
CA CYS A 42 -12.55 4.68 -3.99
C CYS A 42 -11.42 4.62 -5.02
N GLY A 43 -10.18 4.31 -4.63
CA GLY A 43 -9.05 4.26 -5.56
C GLY A 43 -8.53 5.62 -6.06
N ASP A 44 -9.15 6.75 -5.68
CA ASP A 44 -8.66 8.09 -6.08
C ASP A 44 -7.23 8.31 -5.57
N THR A 45 -6.41 8.96 -6.39
CA THR A 45 -4.99 9.27 -6.10
C THR A 45 -4.79 10.72 -5.67
N LYS A 46 -5.82 11.56 -5.77
CA LYS A 46 -5.73 12.98 -5.42
C LYS A 46 -5.95 13.19 -3.92
N GLY A 47 -5.07 13.99 -3.30
CA GLY A 47 -5.19 14.39 -1.89
C GLY A 47 -5.26 13.19 -0.94
N VAL A 48 -4.48 12.13 -1.23
CA VAL A 48 -4.42 10.92 -0.42
C VAL A 48 -3.46 11.13 0.75
N GLU A 49 -3.97 10.89 1.95
CA GLU A 49 -3.25 10.95 3.22
C GLU A 49 -3.26 9.58 3.90
N LEU A 50 -2.25 9.31 4.71
CA LEU A 50 -2.17 8.09 5.50
C LEU A 50 -2.90 8.32 6.81
N ASN A 51 -3.77 7.40 7.18
CA ASN A 51 -4.60 7.49 8.37
C ASN A 51 -4.39 6.25 9.27
N HIS A 52 -4.46 6.43 10.57
CA HIS A 52 -4.43 5.32 11.53
C HIS A 52 -5.80 4.64 11.60
N LYS A 53 -5.81 3.33 11.29
CA LYS A 53 -6.93 2.44 11.63
C LYS A 53 -6.87 1.99 13.08
N LYS A 54 -5.66 1.81 13.61
CA LYS A 54 -5.41 1.37 14.99
C LYS A 54 -4.36 2.27 15.60
N TYR A 55 -4.68 2.85 16.76
CA TYR A 55 -3.80 3.75 17.51
C TYR A 55 -3.01 2.99 18.59
N GLY A 56 -1.89 3.56 19.05
CA GLY A 56 -1.22 3.13 20.29
C GLY A 56 0.18 2.54 20.14
N ASN A 57 0.66 2.21 18.93
CA ASN A 57 2.02 1.69 18.72
C ASN A 57 2.87 2.61 17.83
N TYR A 58 2.86 3.90 18.13
CA TYR A 58 3.49 4.94 17.31
C TYR A 58 4.98 4.69 17.05
N GLY A 59 5.39 4.81 15.79
CA GLY A 59 6.75 4.51 15.31
C GLY A 59 7.01 3.02 15.05
N HIS A 60 6.08 2.14 15.41
CA HIS A 60 6.17 0.70 15.26
C HIS A 60 4.89 0.06 14.71
N GLU A 61 3.98 0.88 14.15
CA GLU A 61 2.70 0.42 13.62
C GLU A 61 2.90 -0.54 12.43
N LYS A 62 2.11 -1.62 12.42
CA LYS A 62 2.07 -2.50 11.25
C LYS A 62 1.37 -1.76 10.10
N ASP A 63 1.66 -2.15 8.86
CA ASP A 63 0.93 -1.58 7.71
C ASP A 63 -0.58 -1.82 7.82
N SER A 64 -1.01 -2.94 8.41
CA SER A 64 -2.41 -3.26 8.65
C SER A 64 -3.12 -2.28 9.60
N ASP A 65 -2.34 -1.54 10.40
CA ASP A 65 -2.84 -0.54 11.33
C ASP A 65 -3.04 0.81 10.65
N LEU A 66 -2.64 0.95 9.38
CA LEU A 66 -2.69 2.18 8.59
C LEU A 66 -3.53 1.98 7.32
N VAL A 67 -4.05 3.08 6.78
CA VAL A 67 -4.82 3.08 5.54
C VAL A 67 -4.65 4.39 4.78
N ALA A 68 -4.49 4.31 3.47
CA ALA A 68 -4.47 5.48 2.61
C ALA A 68 -5.90 5.92 2.26
N LEU A 69 -6.25 7.17 2.49
CA LEU A 69 -7.59 7.73 2.24
C LEU A 69 -7.49 9.08 1.53
N CYS A 70 -8.40 9.33 0.58
CA CYS A 70 -8.57 10.68 0.07
C CYS A 70 -9.28 11.56 1.11
N ARG A 71 -9.16 12.88 0.96
CA ARG A 71 -9.77 13.86 1.87
C ARG A 71 -11.26 13.63 2.11
N THR A 72 -12.03 13.26 1.09
CA THR A 72 -13.48 13.00 1.21
C THR A 72 -13.77 11.85 2.17
N HIS A 73 -13.16 10.68 1.94
CA HIS A 73 -13.38 9.51 2.80
C HIS A 73 -12.79 9.70 4.19
N HIS A 74 -11.65 10.39 4.29
CA HIS A 74 -11.08 10.78 5.58
C HIS A 74 -12.06 11.62 6.42
N GLN A 75 -12.73 12.60 5.80
CA GLN A 75 -13.72 13.44 6.47
C GLN A 75 -14.96 12.66 6.91
N ILE A 76 -15.50 11.79 6.04
CA ILE A 76 -16.65 10.94 6.36
C ILE A 76 -16.37 10.08 7.60
N ILE A 77 -15.20 9.46 7.64
CA ILE A 77 -14.75 8.64 8.77
C ILE A 77 -14.63 9.49 10.03
N THR A 78 -13.98 10.65 9.94
CA THR A 78 -13.84 11.60 11.05
C THR A 78 -15.19 12.05 11.61
N ASP A 79 -16.18 12.32 10.76
CA ASP A 79 -17.49 12.77 11.21
C ASP A 79 -18.33 11.63 11.80
N ARG A 80 -18.24 10.41 11.24
CA ARG A 80 -18.78 9.19 11.85
C ARG A 80 -18.13 8.90 13.22
N HIS A 81 -16.86 9.25 13.44
CA HIS A 81 -16.24 9.15 14.77
C HIS A 81 -16.77 10.18 15.76
N LYS A 82 -16.90 11.45 15.37
CA LYS A 82 -17.42 12.48 16.29
C LYS A 82 -18.82 12.13 16.81
N THR A 83 -19.62 11.46 16.00
CA THR A 83 -20.94 10.96 16.41
C THR A 83 -20.88 9.76 17.36
N ARG A 84 -19.76 9.03 17.42
CA ARG A 84 -19.54 7.86 18.30
C ARG A 84 -18.43 8.19 19.32
N LYS A 85 -18.82 8.66 20.52
CA LYS A 85 -18.03 9.27 21.63
C LYS A 85 -16.73 8.58 22.16
N ASN A 86 -15.96 7.81 21.39
CA ASN A 86 -14.70 7.23 21.88
C ASN A 86 -13.52 7.42 20.89
N MET A 87 -12.69 8.41 21.18
CA MET A 87 -11.65 8.97 20.29
C MET A 87 -10.30 8.22 20.28
N HIS A 88 -10.19 7.08 20.97
CA HIS A 88 -8.92 6.35 21.11
C HIS A 88 -8.94 4.90 20.63
N TYR A 89 -9.99 4.50 19.91
CA TYR A 89 -10.16 3.10 19.52
C TYR A 89 -10.14 2.88 18.02
N GLN A 90 -9.84 1.63 17.68
CA GLN A 90 -9.73 1.12 16.32
C GLN A 90 -10.94 1.55 15.47
N HIS A 91 -10.65 2.05 14.28
CA HIS A 91 -11.64 2.53 13.31
C HIS A 91 -11.71 1.64 12.07
N ASP A 92 -11.04 0.49 12.11
CA ASP A 92 -11.03 -0.52 11.06
C ASP A 92 -12.45 -0.93 10.65
N TYR A 93 -13.34 -1.18 11.61
CA TYR A 93 -14.74 -1.51 11.32
C TYR A 93 -15.45 -0.44 10.48
N MET A 94 -15.27 0.84 10.80
CA MET A 94 -15.94 1.95 10.08
C MET A 94 -15.37 2.12 8.67
N ILE A 95 -14.08 1.88 8.49
CA ILE A 95 -13.44 1.88 7.17
C ILE A 95 -13.97 0.72 6.33
N ASP A 96 -14.06 -0.48 6.90
CA ASP A 96 -14.53 -1.67 6.20
C ASP A 96 -16.04 -1.57 5.87
N GLU A 97 -16.84 -0.98 6.75
CA GLU A 97 -18.24 -0.67 6.51
C GLU A 97 -18.39 0.35 5.36
N LEU A 98 -17.66 1.46 5.41
CA LEU A 98 -17.67 2.46 4.34
C LEU A 98 -17.20 1.89 3.00
N LYS A 99 -16.23 0.97 3.02
CA LYS A 99 -15.79 0.27 1.80
C LYS A 99 -16.90 -0.57 1.20
N ARG A 100 -17.61 -1.35 2.03
CA ARG A 100 -18.74 -2.18 1.58
C ARG A 100 -19.87 -1.33 1.02
N GLU A 101 -20.21 -0.23 1.69
CA GLU A 101 -21.22 0.73 1.20
C GLU A 101 -20.82 1.31 -0.16
N TRP A 102 -19.57 1.80 -0.27
CA TRP A 102 -19.05 2.33 -1.54
C TRP A 102 -19.10 1.28 -2.65
N ASP A 103 -18.68 0.05 -2.37
CA ASP A 103 -18.67 -1.03 -3.35
C ASP A 103 -20.08 -1.42 -3.81
N ALA A 104 -21.04 -1.51 -2.89
CA ALA A 104 -22.43 -1.79 -3.22
C ALA A 104 -23.06 -0.68 -4.09
N GLU A 105 -22.73 0.58 -3.82
CA GLU A 105 -23.22 1.73 -4.60
C GLU A 105 -22.55 1.86 -5.98
N HIS A 106 -21.33 1.32 -6.13
CA HIS A 106 -20.51 1.44 -7.33
C HIS A 106 -20.30 0.09 -8.04
N GLU A 107 -21.09 -0.93 -7.72
CA GLU A 107 -21.04 -2.23 -8.36
C GLU A 107 -21.29 -2.07 -9.88
N GLY A 108 -20.32 -2.46 -10.70
CA GLY A 108 -20.34 -2.30 -12.16
C GLY A 108 -19.68 -1.02 -12.70
N LYS A 109 -19.34 -0.04 -11.86
CA LYS A 109 -18.42 1.06 -12.22
C LYS A 109 -17.00 0.64 -11.81
N SER A 110 -16.40 -0.26 -12.58
CA SER A 110 -14.96 -0.48 -12.46
C SER A 110 -14.28 0.86 -12.74
N ILE A 111 -13.75 1.48 -11.68
CA ILE A 111 -12.83 2.59 -11.84
C ILE A 111 -11.69 1.96 -12.60
N ALA A 112 -11.55 2.36 -13.86
CA ALA A 112 -10.40 2.01 -14.66
C ALA A 112 -9.17 2.39 -13.84
N MET A 113 -8.54 1.40 -13.22
CA MET A 113 -7.13 1.48 -12.90
C MET A 113 -6.51 1.83 -14.23
N THR A 114 -6.11 3.10 -14.38
CA THR A 114 -5.32 3.52 -15.51
C THR A 114 -4.15 2.55 -15.50
N PRO A 115 -3.95 1.75 -16.56
CA PRO A 115 -2.86 0.80 -16.54
C PRO A 115 -1.61 1.65 -16.36
N VAL A 116 -0.87 1.37 -15.28
CA VAL A 116 0.52 1.78 -15.14
C VAL A 116 1.12 1.48 -16.50
N ARG A 117 1.54 2.53 -17.23
CA ARG A 117 2.15 2.36 -18.55
C ARG A 117 3.29 1.38 -18.33
N GLN A 118 3.10 0.14 -18.78
CA GLN A 118 4.20 -0.79 -18.91
C GLN A 118 5.21 -0.07 -19.78
N ALA A 119 6.36 0.25 -19.19
CA ALA A 119 7.51 0.60 -19.98
C ALA A 119 7.67 -0.55 -20.98
N LYS A 120 7.53 -0.24 -22.27
CA LYS A 120 7.70 -1.21 -23.35
C LYS A 120 9.12 -1.74 -23.21
N SER A 121 9.30 -2.90 -22.57
CA SER A 121 10.51 -3.69 -22.73
C SER A 121 10.52 -4.10 -24.20
N SER A 122 11.43 -3.52 -24.97
CA SER A 122 11.58 -3.82 -26.39
C SER A 122 11.84 -5.33 -26.55
N PRO A 123 11.01 -6.09 -27.29
CA PRO A 123 11.26 -7.49 -27.57
C PRO A 123 12.26 -7.52 -28.72
N GLY A 124 13.54 -7.41 -28.40
CA GLY A 124 14.59 -7.27 -29.41
C GLY A 124 15.78 -8.21 -29.27
N SER A 125 15.92 -8.89 -28.13
CA SER A 125 17.17 -9.61 -27.82
C SER A 125 17.00 -11.07 -27.47
N VAL A 126 15.82 -11.51 -27.02
CA VAL A 126 15.61 -12.92 -26.62
C VAL A 126 15.10 -13.78 -27.77
N GLU A 127 14.21 -13.28 -28.64
CA GLU A 127 13.75 -14.05 -29.81
C GLU A 127 14.89 -14.31 -30.81
N LYS A 128 15.78 -13.34 -31.05
CA LYS A 128 16.93 -13.51 -31.96
C LYS A 128 17.96 -14.52 -31.44
N ALA A 129 18.02 -14.75 -30.13
CA ALA A 129 18.93 -15.73 -29.55
C ALA A 129 18.38 -17.17 -29.68
N LEU A 130 17.06 -17.35 -29.66
CA LEU A 130 16.44 -18.67 -29.83
C LEU A 130 16.45 -19.14 -31.29
N GLU A 131 16.24 -18.24 -32.26
CA GLU A 131 16.29 -18.60 -33.69
C GLU A 131 17.68 -19.06 -34.14
N SER A 132 18.75 -18.60 -33.48
CA SER A 132 20.12 -19.04 -33.77
C SER A 132 20.44 -20.46 -33.29
N LEU A 133 19.60 -21.08 -32.46
CA LEU A 133 19.80 -22.44 -31.95
C LEU A 133 18.92 -23.48 -32.64
N ALA A 134 17.96 -23.04 -33.47
CA ALA A 134 17.05 -23.91 -34.21
C ALA A 134 17.54 -24.22 -35.64
N ASN A 135 18.84 -24.44 -35.82
CA ASN A 135 19.36 -24.99 -37.08
C ASN A 135 19.19 -26.52 -37.07
N PRO A 136 18.29 -27.10 -37.88
CA PRO A 136 18.12 -28.55 -37.93
C PRO A 136 19.37 -29.26 -38.48
N ILE A 137 19.88 -30.23 -37.72
CA ILE A 137 21.07 -31.07 -38.00
C ILE A 137 20.94 -31.93 -39.29
N TRP A 138 19.79 -31.92 -39.95
CA TRP A 138 19.51 -32.76 -41.14
C TRP A 138 20.25 -32.35 -42.43
N LYS A 139 21.09 -31.31 -42.42
CA LYS A 139 21.87 -30.87 -43.61
C LYS A 139 23.11 -31.73 -43.94
N LEU A 140 23.30 -32.91 -43.34
CA LEU A 140 24.46 -33.78 -43.63
C LEU A 140 24.16 -35.14 -44.26
N PHE A 141 22.90 -35.49 -44.55
CA PHE A 141 22.58 -36.76 -45.23
C PHE A 141 21.58 -36.56 -46.36
N GLY A 142 22.09 -36.36 -47.58
CA GLY A 142 21.23 -36.26 -48.76
C GLY A 142 21.96 -35.89 -50.05
N ARG A 143 22.92 -36.70 -50.48
CA ARG A 143 23.34 -36.80 -51.90
C ARG A 143 24.06 -38.13 -52.13
N LYS A 144 23.37 -39.08 -52.74
CA LYS A 144 23.79 -39.87 -53.91
C LYS A 144 22.57 -40.60 -54.46
#